data_AF-A0A178WUF6-F1
#
_entry.id   AF-A0A178WUF6-F1
#
_cell.length_a   1.000
_cell.length_b   1.000
_cell.length_c   1.000
_cell.angle_alpha   90.00
_cell.angle_beta   90.00
_cell.angle_gamma   90.00
#
_symmetry.space_group_name_H-M   'P 1'
#
loop_
_entity.id
_entity.type
_entity.pdbx_description
1 polymer ?
#
loop_
_entity_poly.entity_id
_entity_poly.type
_entity_poly.pdbx_seq_one_letter_code
_entity_poly.pdbx_strand_id
1 'polypeptide(L)'
;MRVLMSGEAPVSYAQIHVQSWPGMPKESEYFGGQRNGLCGAAVPGCLSLVTGLNSGRVGFRAELHDEAPPLDETWEDIVEVSFRPTGAVSLVAWGGYGSWPLDLDAIGYRVRYSGSRMDEAHRLGIPEGEEFEPDRYLLQFWPGPPEPDRVVKQTSATAAYWHAAARERPAPPSPEEKAEAERLARRQREQAAAQARLRAEAREWGGRLPSERLRQLRGHALSVAKLDRPLADALAEADPATQRQIARWVVRRAFAEAQLTEVEWIAPALAAMDRGEALPAPFDDDRRAWDLLLTDERVPHTLATSPDGQHDNCLQQAMAFPAVFSAREPDPLSAAFRALWSAAVAFGYGRHGVLFAEVRQAFPALAEGGG
;
A
#
# COMPACT_ATOMS: atom_id res chain seq x y z
N MET A 1 -45.89 -0.07 -27.24
CA MET A 1 -45.88 0.24 -25.79
C MET A 1 -45.89 -1.05 -24.97
N ARG A 2 -44.93 -1.20 -24.05
CA ARG A 2 -44.73 -2.36 -23.16
C ARG A 2 -44.54 -1.87 -21.72
N VAL A 3 -45.28 -2.43 -20.76
CA VAL A 3 -45.06 -2.15 -19.33
C VAL A 3 -43.88 -2.97 -18.83
N LEU A 4 -42.88 -2.31 -18.26
CA LEU A 4 -41.68 -2.94 -17.71
C LEU A 4 -41.83 -3.21 -16.20
N MET A 5 -42.47 -2.29 -15.50
CA MET A 5 -42.77 -2.39 -14.07
C MET A 5 -44.07 -1.64 -13.79
N SER A 6 -44.92 -2.18 -12.93
CA SER A 6 -46.12 -1.49 -12.44
C SER A 6 -46.47 -2.01 -11.05
N GLY A 7 -46.74 -1.11 -10.12
CA GLY A 7 -47.13 -1.42 -8.75
C GLY A 7 -46.38 -0.53 -7.75
N GLU A 8 -46.31 -0.97 -6.51
CA GLU A 8 -45.58 -0.23 -5.48
C GLU A 8 -44.08 -0.48 -5.55
N ALA A 9 -43.30 0.59 -5.38
CA ALA A 9 -41.86 0.52 -5.22
C ALA A 9 -41.45 1.05 -3.83
N PRO A 10 -40.74 0.27 -3.00
CA PRO A 10 -40.08 0.80 -1.82
C PRO A 10 -39.07 1.88 -2.17
N VAL A 11 -39.11 2.97 -1.41
CA VAL A 11 -38.17 4.10 -1.48
C VAL A 11 -37.59 4.37 -0.10
N SER A 12 -36.37 4.87 -0.08
CA SER A 12 -35.72 5.38 1.13
C SER A 12 -34.80 6.52 0.74
N TYR A 13 -34.70 7.53 1.60
CA TYR A 13 -33.97 8.77 1.30
C TYR A 13 -34.48 9.53 0.06
N ALA A 14 -35.78 9.46 -0.21
CA ALA A 14 -36.44 10.15 -1.32
C ALA A 14 -35.87 9.78 -2.70
N GLN A 15 -35.42 8.54 -2.86
CA GLN A 15 -34.77 8.10 -4.09
C GLN A 15 -35.09 6.66 -4.48
N ILE A 16 -35.05 6.43 -5.79
CA ILE A 16 -35.01 5.12 -6.44
C ILE A 16 -34.11 5.22 -7.69
N HIS A 17 -33.47 4.13 -8.13
CA HIS A 17 -32.46 4.20 -9.18
C HIS A 17 -32.77 3.27 -10.34
N VAL A 18 -32.36 3.66 -11.54
CA VAL A 18 -32.20 2.74 -12.68
C VAL A 18 -30.72 2.53 -12.89
N GLN A 19 -30.25 1.30 -12.97
CA GLN A 19 -28.82 1.01 -13.12
C GLN A 19 -28.57 -0.13 -14.10
N SER A 20 -27.50 0.00 -14.89
CA SER A 20 -27.00 -1.02 -15.81
C SER A 20 -25.64 -1.61 -15.42
N TRP A 21 -25.09 -1.21 -14.26
CA TRP A 21 -23.79 -1.62 -13.75
C TRP A 21 -23.78 -1.60 -12.20
N PRO A 22 -23.05 -2.50 -11.50
CA PRO A 22 -23.13 -2.63 -10.05
C PRO A 22 -22.46 -1.52 -9.22
N GLY A 23 -21.60 -0.67 -9.81
CA GLY A 23 -21.01 0.42 -9.03
C GLY A 23 -21.90 1.66 -9.05
N MET A 24 -22.30 2.11 -7.87
CA MET A 24 -23.05 3.35 -7.72
C MET A 24 -22.12 4.56 -7.83
N PRO A 25 -22.42 5.52 -8.71
CA PRO A 25 -21.79 6.83 -8.67
C PRO A 25 -21.94 7.48 -7.31
N LYS A 26 -21.04 8.43 -7.00
CA LYS A 26 -21.24 9.30 -5.83
C LYS A 26 -22.54 10.08 -6.02
N GLU A 27 -23.26 10.31 -4.94
CA GLU A 27 -24.54 11.03 -4.95
C GLU A 27 -24.45 12.40 -5.64
N SER A 28 -23.32 13.09 -5.49
CA SER A 28 -23.06 14.38 -6.14
C SER A 28 -22.96 14.30 -7.67
N GLU A 29 -22.66 13.12 -8.25
CA GLU A 29 -22.42 12.96 -9.68
C GLU A 29 -23.71 12.78 -10.49
N TYR A 30 -24.79 12.20 -9.93
CA TYR A 30 -26.02 11.88 -10.69
C TYR A 30 -26.67 13.09 -11.36
N PHE A 31 -26.61 14.25 -10.70
CA PHE A 31 -27.25 15.50 -11.14
C PHE A 31 -26.24 16.55 -11.65
N GLY A 32 -24.95 16.23 -11.64
CA GLY A 32 -23.91 17.21 -11.94
C GLY A 32 -24.07 17.79 -13.35
N GLY A 33 -24.13 19.11 -13.47
CA GLY A 33 -24.30 19.82 -14.74
C GLY A 33 -25.71 19.78 -15.34
N GLN A 34 -26.70 19.19 -14.68
CA GLN A 34 -28.10 19.16 -15.14
C GLN A 34 -28.91 20.36 -14.64
N ARG A 35 -29.98 20.70 -15.38
CA ARG A 35 -30.96 21.73 -15.02
C ARG A 35 -32.12 21.19 -14.18
N ASN A 36 -32.41 19.91 -14.33
CA ASN A 36 -33.42 19.17 -13.61
C ASN A 36 -32.79 18.46 -12.40
N GLY A 37 -33.55 18.38 -11.32
CA GLY A 37 -33.19 17.70 -10.09
C GLY A 37 -34.07 16.50 -9.75
N LEU A 38 -34.90 16.04 -10.68
CA LEU A 38 -35.82 14.92 -10.43
C LEU A 38 -35.36 13.60 -11.06
N CYS A 39 -34.65 13.67 -12.20
CA CYS A 39 -34.10 12.51 -12.89
C CYS A 39 -32.64 12.80 -13.23
N GLY A 40 -31.73 12.34 -12.38
CA GLY A 40 -30.30 12.54 -12.54
C GLY A 40 -29.69 11.53 -13.50
N ALA A 41 -29.34 11.97 -14.70
CA ALA A 41 -28.75 11.13 -15.76
C ALA A 41 -27.31 11.51 -16.16
N ALA A 42 -26.57 12.26 -15.33
CA ALA A 42 -25.24 12.76 -15.70
C ALA A 42 -24.16 11.66 -15.75
N VAL A 43 -24.44 10.48 -15.18
CA VAL A 43 -23.53 9.33 -15.22
C VAL A 43 -24.10 8.26 -16.15
N PRO A 44 -23.37 7.85 -17.21
CA PRO A 44 -23.81 6.82 -18.13
C PRO A 44 -24.22 5.51 -17.41
N GLY A 45 -25.32 4.91 -17.86
CA GLY A 45 -25.84 3.65 -17.30
C GLY A 45 -26.54 3.78 -15.95
N CYS A 46 -26.71 4.99 -15.40
CA CYS A 46 -27.45 5.22 -14.16
C CYS A 46 -28.47 6.35 -14.29
N LEU A 47 -29.64 6.18 -13.69
CA LEU A 47 -30.60 7.25 -13.38
C LEU A 47 -30.82 7.29 -11.86
N SER A 48 -30.80 8.48 -11.26
CA SER A 48 -31.28 8.71 -9.90
C SER A 48 -32.61 9.44 -9.97
N LEU A 49 -33.67 8.83 -9.44
CA LEU A 49 -35.04 9.34 -9.50
C LEU A 49 -35.43 9.84 -8.13
N VAL A 50 -35.74 11.12 -8.02
CA VAL A 50 -36.16 11.74 -6.77
C VAL A 50 -37.65 11.54 -6.57
N THR A 51 -38.04 11.21 -5.34
CA THR A 51 -39.44 11.13 -4.91
C THR A 51 -39.77 12.21 -3.89
N GLY A 52 -41.04 12.52 -3.70
CA GLY A 52 -41.55 13.41 -2.66
C GLY A 52 -41.50 12.71 -1.31
N LEU A 53 -41.98 11.45 -1.25
CA LEU A 53 -41.89 10.62 -0.05
C LEU A 53 -40.42 10.32 0.28
N ASN A 54 -40.04 10.51 1.55
CA ASN A 54 -38.68 10.19 2.00
C ASN A 54 -38.46 8.68 2.13
N SER A 55 -39.32 7.97 2.87
CA SER A 55 -39.17 6.54 3.09
C SER A 55 -40.55 5.89 3.17
N GLY A 56 -40.73 4.75 2.49
CA GLY A 56 -42.01 4.05 2.41
C GLY A 56 -42.22 3.39 1.05
N ARG A 57 -43.45 3.36 0.56
CA ARG A 57 -43.82 2.82 -0.75
C ARG A 57 -44.47 3.91 -1.60
N VAL A 58 -44.16 3.92 -2.88
CA VAL A 58 -44.74 4.88 -3.85
C VAL A 58 -45.35 4.11 -5.01
N GLY A 59 -46.42 4.65 -5.60
CA GLY A 59 -46.98 4.09 -6.83
C GLY A 59 -45.99 4.33 -7.98
N PHE A 60 -45.52 3.27 -8.63
CA PHE A 60 -44.50 3.37 -9.67
C PHE A 60 -44.87 2.58 -10.92
N ARG A 61 -44.62 3.19 -12.09
CA ARG A 61 -44.81 2.54 -13.38
C ARG A 61 -43.68 2.89 -14.33
N ALA A 62 -43.09 1.87 -14.94
CA ALA A 62 -42.08 2.00 -15.98
C ALA A 62 -42.60 1.44 -17.30
N GLU A 63 -42.42 2.18 -18.39
CA GLU A 63 -42.95 1.85 -19.72
C GLU A 63 -41.87 2.01 -20.79
N LEU A 64 -41.88 1.12 -21.78
CA LEU A 64 -41.12 1.24 -23.02
C LEU A 64 -42.08 1.54 -24.18
N HIS A 65 -41.75 2.57 -24.94
CA HIS A 65 -42.48 3.01 -26.12
C HIS A 65 -41.58 2.93 -27.35
N ASP A 66 -42.20 2.72 -28.52
CA ASP A 66 -41.48 2.65 -29.80
C ASP A 66 -41.10 4.05 -30.31
N GLU A 67 -41.90 5.06 -29.95
CA GLU A 67 -41.72 6.48 -30.26
C GLU A 67 -42.04 7.33 -29.02
N ALA A 68 -41.79 8.65 -29.10
CA ALA A 68 -42.06 9.56 -28.00
C ALA A 68 -43.56 9.53 -27.62
N PRO A 69 -43.92 9.15 -26.37
CA PRO A 69 -45.31 9.14 -25.96
C PRO A 69 -45.87 10.58 -25.90
N PRO A 70 -47.16 10.78 -26.22
CA PRO A 70 -47.79 12.10 -26.12
C PRO A 70 -47.66 12.65 -24.69
N LEU A 71 -47.54 13.98 -24.58
CA LEU A 71 -47.42 14.63 -23.29
C LEU A 71 -48.77 14.55 -22.55
N ASP A 72 -48.78 13.87 -21.42
CA ASP A 72 -49.91 13.86 -20.49
C ASP A 72 -49.75 15.01 -19.49
N GLU A 73 -50.50 16.09 -19.72
CA GLU A 73 -50.43 17.29 -18.87
C GLU A 73 -51.08 17.12 -17.49
N THR A 74 -51.69 15.96 -17.20
CA THR A 74 -52.27 15.68 -15.87
C THR A 74 -51.21 15.42 -14.79
N TRP A 75 -49.97 15.11 -15.19
CA TRP A 75 -48.83 15.03 -14.27
C TRP A 75 -48.39 16.41 -13.80
N GLU A 76 -47.95 16.52 -12.55
CA GLU A 76 -47.58 17.80 -11.92
C GLU A 76 -46.19 18.25 -12.36
N ASP A 77 -45.20 17.38 -12.18
CA ASP A 77 -43.81 17.66 -12.50
C ASP A 77 -43.33 16.66 -13.56
N ILE A 78 -42.69 17.16 -14.62
CA ILE A 78 -42.25 16.36 -15.75
C ILE A 78 -40.86 16.81 -16.16
N VAL A 79 -39.92 15.86 -16.20
CA VAL A 79 -38.55 16.09 -16.69
C VAL A 79 -38.21 15.06 -17.76
N GLU A 80 -37.31 15.45 -18.67
CA GLU A 80 -36.81 14.58 -19.72
C GLU A 80 -35.28 14.57 -19.74
N VAL A 81 -34.70 13.38 -19.89
CA VAL A 81 -33.26 13.14 -19.93
C VAL A 81 -32.90 12.11 -20.99
N SER A 82 -31.60 11.89 -21.19
CA SER A 82 -31.09 10.79 -22.00
C SER A 82 -30.50 9.70 -21.13
N PHE A 83 -30.74 8.45 -21.52
CA PHE A 83 -30.20 7.27 -20.85
C PHE A 83 -29.60 6.33 -21.88
N ARG A 84 -28.41 5.80 -21.59
CA ARG A 84 -27.77 4.77 -22.40
C ARG A 84 -27.34 3.63 -21.48
N PRO A 85 -27.91 2.43 -21.61
CA PRO A 85 -27.46 1.26 -20.89
C PRO A 85 -26.01 0.91 -21.21
N THR A 86 -25.29 0.43 -20.21
CA THR A 86 -23.94 -0.15 -20.31
C THR A 86 -23.92 -1.65 -20.02
N GLY A 87 -25.09 -2.24 -19.76
CA GLY A 87 -25.31 -3.63 -19.34
C GLY A 87 -26.79 -3.90 -19.10
N ALA A 88 -27.11 -5.01 -18.42
CA ALA A 88 -28.48 -5.36 -18.05
C ALA A 88 -29.07 -4.32 -17.08
N VAL A 89 -30.26 -3.82 -17.38
CA VAL A 89 -30.88 -2.70 -16.65
C VAL A 89 -31.89 -3.19 -15.63
N SER A 90 -31.86 -2.62 -14.43
CA SER A 90 -32.92 -2.80 -13.42
C SER A 90 -33.31 -1.48 -12.78
N LEU A 91 -34.58 -1.35 -12.44
CA LEU A 91 -35.03 -0.42 -11.40
C LEU A 91 -34.67 -1.04 -10.05
N VAL A 92 -34.01 -0.29 -9.17
CA VAL A 92 -33.55 -0.77 -7.87
C VAL A 92 -33.91 0.23 -6.78
N ALA A 93 -34.46 -0.31 -5.70
CA ALA A 93 -34.64 0.43 -4.46
C ALA A 93 -33.32 0.50 -3.68
N TRP A 94 -33.22 1.47 -2.76
CA TRP A 94 -32.09 1.56 -1.83
C TRP A 94 -31.89 0.20 -1.12
N GLY A 95 -30.65 -0.25 -0.94
CA GLY A 95 -30.32 -1.35 0.01
C GLY A 95 -30.73 -2.75 -0.38
N GLY A 96 -31.12 -2.96 -1.63
CA GLY A 96 -31.57 -4.27 -2.10
C GLY A 96 -33.00 -4.62 -1.64
N TYR A 97 -33.78 -3.67 -1.15
CA TYR A 97 -35.18 -3.89 -0.76
C TYR A 97 -36.13 -4.14 -1.96
N GLY A 98 -35.64 -3.95 -3.19
CA GLY A 98 -36.40 -4.24 -4.41
C GLY A 98 -35.55 -4.09 -5.66
N SER A 99 -35.75 -4.98 -6.63
CA SER A 99 -35.11 -4.94 -7.95
C SER A 99 -36.06 -5.48 -9.00
N TRP A 100 -36.28 -4.72 -10.07
CA TRP A 100 -37.12 -5.10 -11.20
C TRP A 100 -36.31 -4.97 -12.48
N PRO A 101 -36.02 -6.08 -13.19
CA PRO A 101 -35.38 -6.03 -14.50
C PRO A 101 -36.21 -5.17 -15.46
N LEU A 102 -35.54 -4.21 -16.09
CA LEU A 102 -36.09 -3.43 -17.19
C LEU A 102 -35.44 -4.00 -18.46
N ASP A 103 -36.16 -4.83 -19.21
CA ASP A 103 -35.67 -5.52 -20.42
C ASP A 103 -35.37 -4.55 -21.58
N LEU A 104 -34.47 -3.60 -21.36
CA LEU A 104 -34.06 -2.56 -22.30
C LEU A 104 -32.87 -3.06 -23.13
N ASP A 105 -32.90 -2.75 -24.42
CA ASP A 105 -31.81 -3.04 -25.33
C ASP A 105 -30.63 -2.08 -25.10
N ALA A 106 -29.42 -2.46 -25.54
CA ALA A 106 -28.22 -1.63 -25.39
C ALA A 106 -28.15 -0.47 -26.41
N ILE A 107 -29.20 0.36 -26.46
CA ILE A 107 -29.34 1.51 -27.36
C ILE A 107 -29.52 2.83 -26.57
N GLY A 108 -29.54 3.96 -27.28
CA GLY A 108 -29.84 5.26 -26.67
C GLY A 108 -31.33 5.47 -26.48
N TYR A 109 -31.74 5.90 -25.30
CA TYR A 109 -33.11 6.25 -24.95
C TYR A 109 -33.23 7.72 -24.58
N ARG A 110 -34.36 8.31 -24.94
CA ARG A 110 -34.93 9.43 -24.21
C ARG A 110 -35.82 8.89 -23.11
N VAL A 111 -35.82 9.58 -21.98
CA VAL A 111 -36.53 9.18 -20.77
C VAL A 111 -37.36 10.34 -20.28
N ARG A 112 -38.63 10.11 -19.99
CA ARG A 112 -39.51 11.05 -19.29
C ARG A 112 -39.81 10.52 -17.91
N TYR A 113 -39.59 11.35 -16.90
CA TYR A 113 -39.95 11.05 -15.52
C TYR A 113 -41.00 12.06 -15.06
N SER A 114 -42.17 11.55 -14.71
CA SER A 114 -43.33 12.32 -14.28
C SER A 114 -43.68 11.98 -12.84
N GLY A 115 -43.86 13.00 -12.00
CA GLY A 115 -44.26 12.88 -10.60
C GLY A 115 -45.60 13.57 -10.34
N SER A 116 -46.33 13.08 -9.35
CA SER A 116 -47.58 13.68 -8.86
C SER A 116 -47.70 13.50 -7.35
N ARG A 117 -48.21 14.53 -6.68
CA ARG A 117 -48.40 14.66 -5.23
C ARG A 117 -47.10 14.69 -4.42
N MET A 118 -46.02 15.23 -5.01
CA MET A 118 -44.71 15.27 -4.37
C MET A 118 -44.70 16.12 -3.10
N ASP A 119 -45.45 17.24 -3.07
CA ASP A 119 -45.52 18.14 -1.91
C ASP A 119 -46.36 17.55 -0.75
N GLU A 120 -47.43 16.80 -1.06
CA GLU A 120 -48.17 16.02 -0.08
C GLU A 120 -47.29 14.95 0.54
N ALA A 121 -46.60 14.17 -0.30
CA ALA A 121 -45.73 13.09 0.14
C ALA A 121 -44.55 13.59 0.99
N HIS A 122 -43.93 14.71 0.58
CA HIS A 122 -42.83 15.32 1.32
C HIS A 122 -43.24 15.75 2.73
N ARG A 123 -44.46 16.30 2.90
CA ARG A 123 -44.99 16.72 4.21
C ARG A 123 -45.29 15.56 5.16
N LEU A 124 -45.58 14.37 4.63
CA LEU A 124 -45.91 13.20 5.45
C LEU A 124 -44.69 12.60 6.15
N GLY A 125 -43.48 12.79 5.62
CA GLY A 125 -42.27 12.22 6.20
C GLY A 125 -42.20 10.69 6.04
N ILE A 126 -42.34 9.95 7.14
CA ILE A 126 -42.34 8.47 7.18
C ILE A 126 -43.75 8.00 7.56
N PRO A 127 -44.53 7.41 6.64
CA PRO A 127 -45.90 6.98 6.92
C PRO A 127 -45.97 5.88 7.99
N GLU A 128 -46.99 5.94 8.86
CA GLU A 128 -47.38 4.84 9.75
C GLU A 128 -48.48 3.99 9.08
N GLY A 129 -48.16 2.78 8.58
CA GLY A 129 -49.13 1.86 7.96
C GLY A 129 -48.66 1.19 6.66
N GLU A 130 -49.35 0.13 6.22
CA GLU A 130 -48.94 -0.72 5.07
C GLU A 130 -49.57 -0.36 3.71
N GLU A 131 -50.73 0.32 3.66
CA GLU A 131 -51.40 0.70 2.41
C GLU A 131 -51.53 2.23 2.32
N PHE A 132 -50.55 2.87 1.68
CA PHE A 132 -50.61 4.30 1.38
C PHE A 132 -49.73 4.63 0.17
N GLU A 133 -50.32 5.16 -0.90
CA GLU A 133 -49.61 5.74 -2.05
C GLU A 133 -49.62 7.29 -1.92
N PRO A 134 -48.65 7.89 -1.18
CA PRO A 134 -48.61 9.34 -0.92
C PRO A 134 -48.38 10.15 -2.19
N ASP A 135 -47.56 9.59 -3.09
CA ASP A 135 -47.19 10.09 -4.40
C ASP A 135 -47.11 8.93 -5.41
N ARG A 136 -47.09 9.30 -6.70
CA ARG A 136 -46.99 8.35 -7.81
C ARG A 136 -46.06 8.86 -8.91
N TYR A 137 -45.46 7.91 -9.62
CA TYR A 137 -44.43 8.16 -10.61
C TYR A 137 -44.61 7.34 -11.88
N LEU A 138 -44.31 7.97 -13.01
CA LEU A 138 -44.29 7.35 -14.32
C LEU A 138 -42.93 7.58 -14.99
N LEU A 139 -42.28 6.49 -15.38
CA LEU A 139 -40.99 6.49 -16.07
C LEU A 139 -41.16 5.90 -17.47
N GLN A 140 -40.97 6.70 -18.51
CA GLN A 140 -41.19 6.28 -19.89
C GLN A 140 -39.89 6.34 -20.68
N PHE A 141 -39.56 5.26 -21.38
CA PHE A 141 -38.41 5.14 -22.26
C PHE A 141 -38.88 5.08 -23.71
N TRP A 142 -38.17 5.76 -24.62
CA TRP A 142 -38.32 5.55 -26.06
C TRP A 142 -36.96 5.75 -26.77
N PRO A 143 -36.69 5.03 -27.88
CA PRO A 143 -35.46 5.21 -28.63
C PRO A 143 -35.29 6.67 -29.11
N GLY A 144 -34.10 7.22 -28.96
CA GLY A 144 -33.81 8.58 -29.42
C GLY A 144 -32.35 9.00 -29.26
N PRO A 145 -31.89 10.00 -30.01
CA PRO A 145 -30.54 10.54 -29.85
C PRO A 145 -30.35 11.19 -28.48
N PRO A 146 -29.10 11.30 -27.99
CA PRO A 146 -28.82 12.02 -26.77
C PRO A 146 -29.14 13.51 -26.91
N GLU A 147 -29.89 14.07 -25.96
CA GLU A 147 -30.18 15.50 -25.87
C GLU A 147 -29.97 15.99 -24.43
N PRO A 148 -29.70 17.29 -24.22
CA PRO A 148 -29.65 17.87 -22.88
C PRO A 148 -30.91 17.57 -22.06
N ASP A 149 -30.76 17.63 -20.74
CA ASP A 149 -31.90 17.47 -19.85
C ASP A 149 -32.85 18.68 -19.94
N ARG A 150 -34.13 18.42 -19.73
CA ARG A 150 -35.19 19.43 -19.83
C ARG A 150 -36.19 19.29 -18.70
N VAL A 151 -36.53 20.41 -18.06
CA VAL A 151 -37.72 20.53 -17.22
C VAL A 151 -38.89 20.89 -18.14
N VAL A 152 -39.83 19.97 -18.32
CA VAL A 152 -41.00 20.13 -19.20
C VAL A 152 -42.14 20.82 -18.46
N LYS A 153 -42.39 20.41 -17.21
CA LYS A 153 -43.41 20.98 -16.33
C LYS A 153 -42.90 20.96 -14.89
N GLN A 154 -43.16 22.04 -14.15
CA GLN A 154 -42.82 22.15 -12.73
C GLN A 154 -43.98 22.86 -12.03
N THR A 155 -44.64 22.19 -11.10
CA THR A 155 -45.71 22.74 -10.27
C THR A 155 -45.46 22.60 -8.78
N SER A 156 -44.73 21.55 -8.34
CA SER A 156 -44.48 21.34 -6.90
C SER A 156 -43.31 22.16 -6.37
N ALA A 157 -43.40 22.54 -5.09
CA ALA A 157 -42.30 23.17 -4.37
C ALA A 157 -41.11 22.21 -4.21
N THR A 158 -41.38 20.93 -4.02
CA THR A 158 -40.37 19.85 -3.93
C THR A 158 -39.56 19.77 -5.22
N ALA A 159 -40.19 19.74 -6.40
CA ALA A 159 -39.49 19.75 -7.67
C ALA A 159 -38.65 21.03 -7.85
N ALA A 160 -39.21 22.19 -7.52
CA ALA A 160 -38.51 23.48 -7.60
C ALA A 160 -37.23 23.49 -6.75
N TYR A 161 -37.30 22.98 -5.51
CA TYR A 161 -36.15 22.84 -4.62
C TYR A 161 -35.05 21.99 -5.25
N TRP A 162 -35.38 20.79 -5.73
CA TRP A 162 -34.39 19.88 -6.29
C TRP A 162 -33.78 20.40 -7.60
N HIS A 163 -34.57 21.08 -8.44
CA HIS A 163 -34.07 21.73 -9.65
C HIS A 163 -33.06 22.84 -9.32
N ALA A 164 -33.31 23.64 -8.28
CA ALA A 164 -32.36 24.64 -7.81
C ALA A 164 -31.06 23.98 -7.32
N ALA A 165 -31.17 22.94 -6.49
CA ALA A 165 -30.02 22.21 -5.96
C ALA A 165 -29.17 21.54 -7.05
N ALA A 166 -29.77 21.02 -8.12
CA ALA A 166 -29.05 20.42 -9.24
C ALA A 166 -28.22 21.45 -10.03
N ARG A 167 -28.75 22.66 -10.24
CA ARG A 167 -28.07 23.73 -11.01
C ARG A 167 -26.79 24.24 -10.34
N GLU A 168 -26.67 24.08 -9.02
CA GLU A 168 -25.47 24.43 -8.27
C GLU A 168 -24.38 23.35 -8.34
N ARG A 169 -24.70 22.15 -8.84
CA ARG A 169 -23.75 21.04 -8.89
C ARG A 169 -22.89 21.12 -10.17
N PRO A 170 -21.55 21.12 -10.05
CA PRO A 170 -20.68 21.06 -11.21
C PRO A 170 -20.87 19.73 -11.95
N ALA A 171 -20.57 19.72 -13.25
CA ALA A 171 -20.52 18.49 -14.03
C ALA A 171 -19.52 17.50 -13.39
N PRO A 172 -19.83 16.19 -13.37
CA PRO A 172 -18.89 15.20 -12.90
C PRO A 172 -17.65 15.19 -13.82
N PRO A 173 -16.46 14.82 -13.29
CA PRO A 173 -15.28 14.67 -14.12
C PRO A 173 -15.53 13.67 -15.23
N SER A 174 -15.06 14.00 -16.43
CA SER A 174 -15.12 13.13 -17.59
C SER A 174 -14.36 11.81 -17.36
N PRO A 175 -14.67 10.75 -18.13
CA PRO A 175 -13.90 9.50 -18.06
C PRO A 175 -12.40 9.69 -18.27
N GLU A 176 -12.00 10.64 -19.13
CA GLU A 176 -10.59 10.96 -19.39
C GLU A 176 -9.92 11.60 -18.18
N GLU A 177 -10.58 12.55 -17.52
CA GLU A 177 -10.09 13.20 -16.30
C GLU A 177 -9.96 12.19 -15.14
N LYS A 178 -10.93 11.29 -14.97
CA LYS A 178 -10.85 10.19 -13.98
C LYS A 178 -9.66 9.28 -14.27
N ALA A 179 -9.47 8.86 -15.52
CA ALA A 179 -8.35 8.02 -15.92
C ALA A 179 -6.99 8.71 -15.76
N GLU A 180 -6.89 10.02 -16.01
CA GLU A 180 -5.68 10.80 -15.75
C GLU A 180 -5.36 10.91 -14.26
N ALA A 181 -6.37 11.19 -13.43
CA ALA A 181 -6.20 11.24 -11.97
C ALA A 181 -5.71 9.90 -11.41
N GLU A 182 -6.25 8.78 -11.88
CA GLU A 182 -5.79 7.43 -11.52
C GLU A 182 -4.35 7.17 -11.95
N ARG A 183 -3.97 7.55 -13.18
CA ARG A 183 -2.59 7.44 -13.67
C ARG A 183 -1.63 8.25 -12.80
N LEU A 184 -2.00 9.47 -12.41
CA LEU A 184 -1.19 10.32 -11.55
C LEU A 184 -1.05 9.71 -10.15
N ALA A 185 -2.16 9.26 -9.55
CA ALA A 185 -2.16 8.62 -8.25
C ALA A 185 -1.30 7.35 -8.23
N ARG A 186 -1.34 6.53 -9.29
CA ARG A 186 -0.47 5.35 -9.44
C ARG A 186 1.00 5.75 -9.46
N ARG A 187 1.40 6.73 -10.28
CA ARG A 187 2.78 7.22 -10.34
C ARG A 187 3.27 7.73 -8.98
N GLN A 188 2.44 8.50 -8.27
CA GLN A 188 2.76 9.00 -6.93
C GLN A 188 2.96 7.86 -5.92
N ARG A 189 2.11 6.82 -5.95
CA ARG A 189 2.25 5.63 -5.10
C ARG A 189 3.54 4.88 -5.40
N GLU A 190 3.88 4.69 -6.67
CA GLU A 190 5.13 4.03 -7.08
C GLU A 190 6.36 4.81 -6.60
N GLN A 191 6.37 6.13 -6.77
CA GLN A 191 7.44 7.01 -6.28
C GLN A 191 7.56 6.97 -4.76
N ALA A 192 6.43 7.06 -4.04
CA ALA A 192 6.42 6.97 -2.59
C ALA A 192 6.92 5.62 -2.10
N ALA A 193 6.54 4.52 -2.75
CA ALA A 193 7.02 3.18 -2.43
C ALA A 193 8.53 3.03 -2.69
N ALA A 194 9.04 3.54 -3.82
CA ALA A 194 10.47 3.54 -4.11
C ALA A 194 11.27 4.35 -3.07
N GLN A 195 10.78 5.53 -2.71
CA GLN A 195 11.41 6.36 -1.67
C GLN A 195 11.35 5.69 -0.29
N ALA A 196 10.25 5.02 0.04
CA ALA A 196 10.11 4.27 1.27
C ALA A 196 11.10 3.10 1.34
N ARG A 197 11.34 2.38 0.23
CA ARG A 197 12.36 1.33 0.14
C ARG A 197 13.77 1.88 0.39
N LEU A 198 14.13 2.98 -0.27
CA LEU A 198 15.44 3.62 -0.07
C LEU A 198 15.62 4.11 1.37
N ARG A 199 14.58 4.70 1.98
CA ARG A 199 14.62 5.13 3.39
C ARG A 199 14.74 3.93 4.34
N ALA A 200 14.08 2.82 4.05
CA ALA A 200 14.20 1.60 4.84
C ALA A 200 15.60 1.01 4.76
N GLU A 201 16.17 0.92 3.56
CA GLU A 201 17.56 0.47 3.36
C GLU A 201 18.55 1.41 4.06
N ALA A 202 18.40 2.73 3.92
CA ALA A 202 19.26 3.68 4.63
C ALA A 202 19.20 3.51 6.16
N ARG A 203 18.01 3.31 6.74
CA ARG A 203 17.89 3.01 8.18
C ARG A 203 18.57 1.71 8.57
N GLU A 204 18.41 0.67 7.77
CA GLU A 204 19.05 -0.63 8.00
C GLU A 204 20.58 -0.51 8.05
N TRP A 205 21.14 0.35 7.21
CA TRP A 205 22.58 0.59 7.04
C TRP A 205 23.15 1.72 7.90
N GLY A 206 22.47 2.15 8.96
CA GLY A 206 22.99 3.16 9.89
C GLY A 206 22.78 4.62 9.43
N GLY A 207 21.70 4.89 8.71
CA GLY A 207 21.22 6.23 8.35
C GLY A 207 21.54 6.70 6.94
N ARG A 208 22.36 5.97 6.18
CA ARG A 208 22.74 6.30 4.79
C ARG A 208 22.73 5.05 3.92
N LEU A 209 22.54 5.22 2.61
CA LEU A 209 22.58 4.10 1.67
C LEU A 209 23.99 3.50 1.58
N PRO A 210 24.10 2.17 1.48
CA PRO A 210 25.39 1.51 1.27
C PRO A 210 25.93 1.77 -0.14
N SER A 211 27.26 1.74 -0.27
CA SER A 211 27.90 1.56 -1.57
C SER A 211 27.50 0.22 -2.18
N GLU A 212 27.64 0.07 -3.49
CA GLU A 212 27.29 -1.18 -4.18
C GLU A 212 28.11 -2.37 -3.63
N ARG A 213 29.37 -2.13 -3.26
CA ARG A 213 30.22 -3.15 -2.66
C ARG A 213 29.70 -3.65 -1.32
N LEU A 214 29.29 -2.74 -0.43
CA LEU A 214 28.66 -3.10 0.84
C LEU A 214 27.32 -3.82 0.63
N ARG A 215 26.52 -3.36 -0.35
CA ARG A 215 25.24 -3.96 -0.71
C ARG A 215 25.37 -5.41 -1.19
N GLN A 216 26.45 -5.75 -1.88
CA GLN A 216 26.72 -7.11 -2.36
C GLN A 216 27.16 -8.05 -1.22
N LEU A 217 27.98 -7.56 -0.29
CA LEU A 217 28.49 -8.38 0.82
C LEU A 217 27.42 -8.66 1.88
N ARG A 218 26.60 -7.65 2.23
CA ARG A 218 25.59 -7.73 3.30
C ARG A 218 26.17 -8.38 4.57
N GLY A 219 25.46 -9.32 5.20
CA GLY A 219 25.96 -10.14 6.31
C GLY A 219 26.76 -9.35 7.34
N HIS A 220 28.03 -9.72 7.51
CA HIS A 220 28.95 -9.06 8.44
C HIS A 220 29.17 -7.57 8.14
N ALA A 221 29.14 -7.14 6.88
CA ALA A 221 29.26 -5.73 6.52
C ALA A 221 28.06 -4.91 7.05
N LEU A 222 26.86 -5.47 6.98
CA LEU A 222 25.66 -4.86 7.57
C LEU A 222 25.75 -4.83 9.10
N SER A 223 26.19 -5.92 9.73
CA SER A 223 26.34 -5.99 11.19
C SER A 223 27.35 -4.96 11.70
N VAL A 224 28.51 -4.81 11.03
CA VAL A 224 29.51 -3.81 11.39
C VAL A 224 28.98 -2.39 11.12
N ALA A 225 28.31 -2.15 9.99
CA ALA A 225 27.73 -0.83 9.68
C ALA A 225 26.65 -0.37 10.68
N LYS A 226 25.92 -1.31 11.30
CA LYS A 226 24.96 -1.01 12.37
C LYS A 226 25.64 -0.57 13.67
N LEU A 227 26.83 -1.09 13.95
CA LEU A 227 27.62 -0.71 15.12
C LEU A 227 28.41 0.58 14.87
N ASP A 228 29.02 0.71 13.69
CA ASP A 228 29.84 1.86 13.33
C ASP A 228 29.85 2.07 11.80
N ARG A 229 28.93 2.95 11.34
CA ARG A 229 28.77 3.26 9.93
C ARG A 229 30.03 3.89 9.30
N PRO A 230 30.68 4.92 9.90
CA PRO A 230 31.90 5.49 9.35
C PRO A 230 33.02 4.46 9.16
N LEU A 231 33.22 3.53 10.11
CA LEU A 231 34.23 2.48 9.98
C LEU A 231 33.94 1.56 8.78
N ALA A 232 32.69 1.13 8.63
CA ALA A 232 32.29 0.25 7.54
C ALA A 232 32.49 0.91 6.16
N ASP A 233 32.20 2.20 6.05
CA ASP A 233 32.43 2.99 4.83
C ASP A 233 33.94 3.10 4.54
N ALA A 234 34.74 3.52 5.53
CA ALA A 234 36.19 3.66 5.36
C ALA A 234 36.88 2.34 4.99
N LEU A 235 36.42 1.22 5.57
CA LEU A 235 36.94 -0.10 5.24
C LEU A 235 36.61 -0.53 3.79
N ALA A 236 35.42 -0.18 3.30
CA ALA A 236 35.02 -0.46 1.93
C ALA A 236 35.82 0.33 0.89
N GLU A 237 36.27 1.54 1.25
CA GLU A 237 37.12 2.40 0.40
C GLU A 237 38.62 2.08 0.51
N ALA A 238 39.05 1.39 1.58
CA ALA A 238 40.44 0.96 1.72
C ALA A 238 40.87 0.01 0.60
N ASP A 239 42.13 0.05 0.21
CA ASP A 239 42.64 -0.85 -0.82
C ASP A 239 42.67 -2.32 -0.33
N PRO A 240 42.66 -3.30 -1.25
CA PRO A 240 42.65 -4.72 -0.93
C PRO A 240 43.79 -5.20 0.01
N ALA A 241 44.99 -4.61 -0.08
CA ALA A 241 46.11 -5.00 0.78
C ALA A 241 45.89 -4.49 2.21
N THR A 242 45.41 -3.26 2.37
CA THR A 242 45.03 -2.70 3.67
C THR A 242 43.91 -3.51 4.33
N GLN A 243 42.88 -3.91 3.56
CA GLN A 243 41.79 -4.77 4.06
C GLN A 243 42.32 -6.11 4.61
N ARG A 244 43.28 -6.74 3.93
CA ARG A 244 43.92 -7.98 4.43
C ARG A 244 44.72 -7.76 5.70
N GLN A 245 45.48 -6.66 5.78
CA GLN A 245 46.26 -6.34 6.98
C GLN A 245 45.34 -6.10 8.18
N ILE A 246 44.24 -5.37 7.98
CA ILE A 246 43.21 -5.16 9.00
C ILE A 246 42.64 -6.51 9.45
N ALA A 247 42.24 -7.38 8.54
CA ALA A 247 41.70 -8.70 8.89
C ALA A 247 42.65 -9.48 9.80
N ARG A 248 43.94 -9.60 9.43
CA ARG A 248 44.96 -10.32 10.21
C ARG A 248 45.19 -9.70 11.59
N TRP A 249 45.30 -8.38 11.64
CA TRP A 249 45.47 -7.64 12.88
C TRP A 249 44.28 -7.84 13.83
N VAL A 250 43.06 -7.75 13.30
CA VAL A 250 41.82 -7.94 14.06
C VAL A 250 41.71 -9.36 14.61
N VAL A 251 42.06 -10.39 13.82
CA VAL A 251 42.10 -11.77 14.30
C VAL A 251 43.04 -11.92 15.50
N ARG A 252 44.27 -11.40 15.39
CA ARG A 252 45.22 -11.44 16.52
C ARG A 252 44.67 -10.72 17.74
N ARG A 253 44.06 -9.56 17.55
CA ARG A 253 43.51 -8.79 18.66
C ARG A 253 42.34 -9.52 19.35
N ALA A 254 41.47 -10.16 18.58
CA ALA A 254 40.39 -10.99 19.11
C ALA A 254 40.91 -12.19 19.89
N PHE A 255 41.94 -12.86 19.36
CA PHE A 255 42.57 -14.00 20.03
C PHE A 255 43.30 -13.57 21.30
N ALA A 256 43.93 -12.39 21.31
CA ALA A 256 44.52 -11.83 22.53
C ALA A 256 43.44 -11.51 23.58
N GLU A 257 42.31 -10.92 23.18
CA GLU A 257 41.19 -10.64 24.08
C GLU A 257 40.62 -11.93 24.70
N ALA A 258 40.53 -13.00 23.90
CA ALA A 258 40.06 -14.31 24.35
C ALA A 258 41.16 -15.21 24.96
N GLN A 259 42.37 -14.69 25.15
CA GLN A 259 43.52 -15.42 25.72
C GLN A 259 43.90 -16.70 24.95
N LEU A 260 43.70 -16.69 23.64
CA LEU A 260 44.00 -17.80 22.73
C LEU A 260 45.40 -17.73 22.10
N THR A 261 46.14 -16.62 22.27
CA THR A 261 47.45 -16.44 21.61
C THR A 261 48.53 -17.39 22.12
N GLU A 262 48.47 -17.75 23.40
CA GLU A 262 49.46 -18.61 24.06
C GLU A 262 49.09 -20.11 24.00
N VAL A 263 47.95 -20.45 23.41
CA VAL A 263 47.56 -21.85 23.22
C VAL A 263 48.43 -22.46 22.13
N GLU A 264 49.18 -23.50 22.50
CA GLU A 264 50.29 -24.06 21.71
C GLU A 264 49.91 -24.46 20.28
N TRP A 265 48.71 -25.04 20.09
CA TRP A 265 48.25 -25.46 18.76
C TRP A 265 47.62 -24.31 17.94
N ILE A 266 47.33 -23.17 18.56
CA ILE A 266 46.78 -21.98 17.92
C ILE A 266 47.89 -21.05 17.40
N ALA A 267 48.98 -20.91 18.17
CA ALA A 267 50.09 -20.01 17.82
C ALA A 267 50.68 -20.24 16.40
N PRO A 268 50.90 -21.49 15.92
CA PRO A 268 51.35 -21.75 14.57
C PRO A 268 50.38 -21.25 13.49
N ALA A 269 49.07 -21.34 13.75
CA ALA A 269 48.05 -20.90 12.81
C ALA A 269 48.01 -19.37 12.69
N LEU A 270 48.14 -18.65 13.81
CA LEU A 270 48.28 -17.19 13.79
C LEU A 270 49.56 -16.75 13.06
N ALA A 271 50.67 -17.47 13.25
CA ALA A 271 51.92 -17.19 12.55
C ALA A 271 51.83 -17.45 11.04
N ALA A 272 51.19 -18.55 10.62
CA ALA A 272 50.94 -18.84 9.20
C ALA A 272 50.04 -17.78 8.56
N MET A 273 48.96 -17.39 9.24
CA MET A 273 48.05 -16.33 8.80
C MET A 273 48.78 -15.00 8.56
N ASP A 274 49.68 -14.59 9.45
CA ASP A 274 50.46 -13.35 9.29
C ASP A 274 51.31 -13.35 8.02
N ARG A 275 51.94 -14.50 7.73
CA ARG A 275 52.73 -14.71 6.51
C ARG A 275 51.84 -14.85 5.26
N GLY A 276 50.53 -14.95 5.42
CA GLY A 276 49.59 -15.18 4.33
C GLY A 276 49.62 -16.62 3.80
N GLU A 277 50.09 -17.56 4.60
CA GLU A 277 50.13 -18.98 4.29
C GLU A 277 48.78 -19.65 4.62
N ALA A 278 48.57 -20.85 4.07
CA ALA A 278 47.41 -21.66 4.45
C ALA A 278 47.47 -22.03 5.94
N LEU A 279 46.31 -22.08 6.59
CA LEU A 279 46.24 -22.45 8.00
C LEU A 279 46.67 -23.93 8.16
N PRO A 280 47.65 -24.21 9.05
CA PRO A 280 48.12 -25.57 9.30
C PRO A 280 47.11 -26.36 10.15
N ALA A 281 47.32 -27.67 10.26
CA ALA A 281 46.56 -28.49 11.20
C ALA A 281 46.61 -27.92 12.63
N PRO A 282 45.50 -27.92 13.39
CA PRO A 282 44.21 -28.56 13.07
C PRO A 282 43.23 -27.69 12.26
N PHE A 283 43.61 -26.50 11.80
CA PHE A 283 42.73 -25.55 11.11
C PHE A 283 42.51 -25.87 9.62
N ASP A 284 43.11 -26.95 9.12
CA ASP A 284 42.78 -27.57 7.84
C ASP A 284 41.41 -28.27 7.86
N ASP A 285 40.87 -28.57 9.05
CA ASP A 285 39.51 -29.09 9.28
C ASP A 285 38.80 -28.30 10.39
N ASP A 286 37.78 -27.52 9.99
CA ASP A 286 36.98 -26.70 10.91
C ASP A 286 36.44 -27.50 12.09
N ARG A 287 35.93 -28.72 11.87
CA ARG A 287 35.34 -29.53 12.95
C ARG A 287 36.40 -29.94 13.96
N ARG A 288 37.56 -30.38 13.48
CA ARG A 288 38.68 -30.75 14.34
C ARG A 288 39.18 -29.58 15.16
N ALA A 289 39.28 -28.40 14.55
CA ALA A 289 39.69 -27.18 15.23
C ALA A 289 38.68 -26.78 16.32
N TRP A 290 37.38 -26.90 16.05
CA TRP A 290 36.31 -26.65 17.03
C TRP A 290 36.31 -27.68 18.16
N ASP A 291 36.46 -28.96 17.86
CA ASP A 291 36.49 -30.02 18.87
C ASP A 291 37.65 -29.79 19.84
N LEU A 292 38.84 -29.43 19.34
CA LEU A 292 39.99 -29.08 20.17
C LEU A 292 39.75 -27.83 21.01
N LEU A 293 39.13 -26.78 20.44
CA LEU A 293 38.78 -25.58 21.21
C LEU A 293 37.90 -25.91 22.42
N LEU A 294 36.95 -26.84 22.27
CA LEU A 294 35.96 -27.17 23.30
C LEU A 294 36.43 -28.24 24.28
N THR A 295 37.48 -29.01 23.96
CA THR A 295 37.92 -30.17 24.77
C THR A 295 39.32 -30.05 25.36
N ASP A 296 40.18 -29.18 24.82
CA ASP A 296 41.53 -28.97 25.37
C ASP A 296 41.46 -28.16 26.66
N GLU A 297 41.81 -28.78 27.79
CA GLU A 297 41.81 -28.17 29.12
C GLU A 297 42.73 -26.94 29.26
N ARG A 298 43.68 -26.77 28.32
CA ARG A 298 44.57 -25.61 28.28
C ARG A 298 43.91 -24.36 27.68
N VAL A 299 42.77 -24.52 26.99
CA VAL A 299 42.00 -23.39 26.46
C VAL A 299 41.30 -22.68 27.63
N PRO A 300 41.50 -21.36 27.81
CA PRO A 300 40.81 -20.64 28.86
C PRO A 300 39.29 -20.69 28.68
N HIS A 301 38.55 -20.68 29.79
CA HIS A 301 37.09 -20.64 29.78
C HIS A 301 36.61 -19.34 30.41
N THR A 302 36.43 -18.32 29.57
CA THR A 302 35.93 -17.01 30.00
C THR A 302 34.51 -16.81 29.50
N LEU A 303 33.60 -16.45 30.41
CA LEU A 303 32.20 -16.19 30.09
C LEU A 303 31.99 -14.70 29.85
N ALA A 304 31.26 -14.38 28.79
CA ALA A 304 30.89 -13.02 28.42
C ALA A 304 29.42 -12.94 28.00
N THR A 305 28.86 -11.73 28.04
CA THR A 305 27.53 -11.44 27.51
C THR A 305 27.61 -11.27 26.00
N SER A 306 26.69 -11.92 25.29
CA SER A 306 26.50 -11.81 23.84
C SER A 306 26.36 -10.35 23.37
N PRO A 307 26.68 -10.04 22.10
CA PRO A 307 26.80 -8.66 21.64
C PRO A 307 25.49 -7.87 21.61
N ASP A 308 24.35 -8.56 21.58
CA ASP A 308 23.00 -7.97 21.67
C ASP A 308 22.54 -7.75 23.12
N GLY A 309 23.36 -8.17 24.09
CA GLY A 309 23.06 -8.05 25.52
C GLY A 309 21.98 -9.01 26.01
N GLN A 310 21.53 -9.97 25.18
CA GLN A 310 20.36 -10.80 25.51
C GLN A 310 20.73 -12.12 26.19
N HIS A 311 21.92 -12.65 25.92
CA HIS A 311 22.39 -13.94 26.43
C HIS A 311 23.67 -13.77 27.25
N ASP A 312 23.62 -14.18 28.51
CA ASP A 312 24.80 -14.31 29.37
C ASP A 312 25.44 -15.69 29.23
N ASN A 313 26.63 -15.85 29.82
CA ASN A 313 27.38 -17.10 29.87
C ASN A 313 27.79 -17.66 28.50
N CYS A 314 28.05 -16.78 27.52
CA CYS A 314 28.63 -17.18 26.24
C CYS A 314 30.14 -17.38 26.38
N LEU A 315 30.67 -18.49 25.86
CA LEU A 315 32.10 -18.78 25.89
C LEU A 315 32.86 -17.81 24.96
N GLN A 316 33.68 -16.94 25.54
CA GLN A 316 34.41 -15.89 24.81
C GLN A 316 35.35 -16.45 23.75
N GLN A 317 35.99 -17.57 24.04
CA GLN A 317 36.89 -18.28 23.14
C GLN A 317 36.15 -18.76 21.89
N ALA A 318 34.97 -19.36 22.06
CA ALA A 318 34.09 -19.75 20.95
C ALA A 318 33.58 -18.54 20.15
N MET A 319 33.44 -17.37 20.78
CA MET A 319 33.07 -16.14 20.08
C MET A 319 34.21 -15.57 19.22
N ALA A 320 35.46 -15.64 19.70
CA ALA A 320 36.65 -15.16 18.99
C ALA A 320 37.08 -16.11 17.87
N PHE A 321 36.93 -17.42 18.08
CA PHE A 321 37.47 -18.46 17.23
C PHE A 321 37.11 -18.33 15.74
N PRO A 322 35.86 -17.99 15.34
CA PRO A 322 35.50 -17.84 13.93
C PRO A 322 36.32 -16.79 13.16
N ALA A 323 36.96 -15.85 13.86
CA ALA A 323 37.74 -14.79 13.24
C ALA A 323 38.90 -15.36 12.41
N VAL A 324 39.56 -16.43 12.86
CA VAL A 324 40.74 -17.01 12.16
C VAL A 324 40.39 -17.52 10.77
N PHE A 325 39.16 -17.99 10.55
CA PHE A 325 38.71 -18.47 9.24
C PHE A 325 38.53 -17.35 8.22
N SER A 326 38.53 -16.08 8.64
CA SER A 326 38.61 -14.95 7.70
C SER A 326 39.87 -14.98 6.82
N ALA A 327 40.95 -15.64 7.28
CA ALA A 327 42.16 -15.83 6.49
C ALA A 327 41.91 -16.63 5.19
N ARG A 328 40.84 -17.44 5.14
CA ARG A 328 40.46 -18.27 3.98
C ARG A 328 39.53 -17.55 3.00
N GLU A 329 38.97 -16.41 3.38
CA GLU A 329 38.09 -15.63 2.49
C GLU A 329 38.88 -15.16 1.27
N PRO A 330 38.45 -15.40 0.01
CA PRO A 330 39.17 -14.95 -1.18
C PRO A 330 39.04 -13.44 -1.41
N ASP A 331 37.93 -12.85 -0.97
CA ASP A 331 37.69 -11.41 -1.01
C ASP A 331 38.27 -10.71 0.23
N PRO A 332 39.24 -9.78 0.09
CA PRO A 332 39.81 -9.03 1.20
C PRO A 332 38.81 -8.26 2.05
N LEU A 333 37.78 -7.70 1.43
CA LEU A 333 36.77 -6.93 2.16
C LEU A 333 35.86 -7.84 2.98
N SER A 334 35.41 -8.96 2.41
CA SER A 334 34.72 -10.03 3.15
C SER A 334 35.55 -10.50 4.36
N ALA A 335 36.86 -10.74 4.16
CA ALA A 335 37.78 -11.14 5.22
C ALA A 335 37.80 -10.14 6.37
N ALA A 336 37.95 -8.85 6.05
CA ALA A 336 38.01 -7.79 7.05
C ALA A 336 36.69 -7.67 7.84
N PHE A 337 35.54 -7.70 7.17
CA PHE A 337 34.24 -7.63 7.86
C PHE A 337 33.97 -8.86 8.72
N ARG A 338 34.30 -10.06 8.23
CA ARG A 338 34.18 -11.29 9.01
C ARG A 338 35.05 -11.24 10.27
N ALA A 339 36.32 -10.85 10.13
CA ALA A 339 37.23 -10.69 11.26
C ALA A 339 36.70 -9.65 12.27
N LEU A 340 36.28 -8.47 11.81
CA LEU A 340 35.74 -7.40 12.66
C LEU A 340 34.49 -7.81 13.40
N TRP A 341 33.56 -8.49 12.73
CA TRP A 341 32.35 -8.96 13.38
C TRP A 341 32.67 -10.00 14.46
N SER A 342 33.45 -11.04 14.15
CA SER A 342 33.82 -12.07 15.13
C SER A 342 34.61 -11.48 16.31
N ALA A 343 35.50 -10.52 16.05
CA ALA A 343 36.23 -9.82 17.10
C ALA A 343 35.30 -8.94 17.97
N ALA A 344 34.38 -8.18 17.36
CA ALA A 344 33.39 -7.41 18.10
C ALA A 344 32.50 -8.32 18.97
N VAL A 345 32.18 -9.52 18.48
CA VAL A 345 31.42 -10.53 19.24
C VAL A 345 32.23 -10.99 20.46
N ALA A 346 33.53 -11.27 20.30
CA ALA A 346 34.43 -11.69 21.37
C ALA A 346 34.69 -10.61 22.44
N PHE A 347 34.69 -9.33 22.06
CA PHE A 347 34.81 -8.22 23.03
C PHE A 347 33.56 -8.12 23.93
N GLY A 348 32.41 -8.60 23.45
CA GLY A 348 31.17 -8.66 24.20
C GLY A 348 30.36 -7.35 24.20
N TYR A 349 29.20 -7.40 24.86
CA TYR A 349 28.26 -6.28 24.93
C TYR A 349 28.92 -4.96 25.37
N GLY A 350 28.65 -3.87 24.64
CA GLY A 350 29.14 -2.52 24.96
C GLY A 350 30.64 -2.27 24.75
N ARG A 351 31.44 -3.27 24.36
CA ARG A 351 32.91 -3.15 24.25
C ARG A 351 33.44 -3.12 22.83
N HIS A 352 32.60 -3.30 21.81
CA HIS A 352 33.00 -3.22 20.39
C HIS A 352 33.66 -1.88 20.02
N GLY A 353 33.26 -0.77 20.66
CA GLY A 353 33.87 0.55 20.46
C GLY A 353 35.35 0.60 20.82
N VAL A 354 35.82 -0.22 21.77
CA VAL A 354 37.24 -0.34 22.12
C VAL A 354 38.02 -0.91 20.95
N LEU A 355 37.58 -2.05 20.41
CA LEU A 355 38.18 -2.68 19.24
C LEU A 355 38.20 -1.71 18.04
N PHE A 356 37.08 -1.05 17.75
CA PHE A 356 36.99 -0.15 16.59
C PHE A 356 37.86 1.09 16.73
N ALA A 357 38.09 1.58 17.95
CA ALA A 357 39.06 2.64 18.21
C ALA A 357 40.50 2.15 18.00
N GLU A 358 40.85 0.96 18.52
CA GLU A 358 42.18 0.37 18.34
C GLU A 358 42.48 0.10 16.84
N VAL A 359 41.48 -0.34 16.06
CA VAL A 359 41.61 -0.54 14.61
C VAL A 359 41.93 0.78 13.90
N ARG A 360 41.24 1.88 14.23
CA ARG A 360 41.54 3.20 13.65
C ARG A 360 42.92 3.72 14.04
N GLN A 361 43.37 3.42 15.25
CA GLN A 361 44.73 3.77 15.71
C GLN A 361 45.80 2.99 14.95
N ALA A 362 45.59 1.69 14.73
CA ALA A 362 46.51 0.83 13.99
C ALA A 362 46.52 1.13 12.48
N PHE A 363 45.38 1.58 11.93
CA PHE A 363 45.20 1.87 10.51
C PHE A 363 44.65 3.29 10.31
N PRO A 364 45.51 4.33 10.35
CA PRO A 364 45.09 5.73 10.23
C PRO A 364 44.30 6.07 8.95
N ALA A 365 44.49 5.28 7.87
CA ALA A 365 43.69 5.40 6.65
C ALA A 365 42.17 5.26 6.88
N LEU A 366 41.74 4.63 7.99
CA LEU A 366 40.34 4.50 8.38
C LEU A 366 39.81 5.68 9.21
N ALA A 367 40.68 6.57 9.68
CA ALA A 367 40.31 7.73 10.48
C ALA A 367 39.94 8.97 9.63
N GLU A 368 40.44 9.04 8.39
CA GLU A 368 40.29 10.22 7.52
C GLU A 368 38.98 10.27 6.71
N GLY A 369 38.13 9.23 6.80
CA GLY A 369 36.87 9.14 6.05
C GLY A 369 35.69 9.95 6.61
N GLY A 370 35.94 10.90 7.52
CA GLY A 370 34.92 11.71 8.21
C GLY A 370 35.10 13.21 7.96
N GLY A 371 34.90 13.65 6.72
CA GLY A 371 34.73 15.05 6.33
C GLY A 371 33.36 15.30 5.74
#